data_AF-A0A9P6FQ56-F1
#
_entry.id   AF-A0A9P6FQ56-F1
#
_cell.length_a   1.000
_cell.length_b   1.000
_cell.length_c   1.000
_cell.angle_alpha   90.00
_cell.angle_beta   90.00
_cell.angle_gamma   90.00
#
_symmetry.space_group_name_H-M   'P 1'
#
loop_
_entity.id
_entity.type
_entity.pdbx_description
1 polymer ?
#
loop_
_entity_poly.entity_id
_entity_poly.type
_entity_poly.pdbx_seq_one_letter_code
_entity_poly.pdbx_strand_id
1 'polypeptide(L)'
;MTTLKRVPDWRTEVQDLPHAQYFLGETRPQNFSHIAFLAFLQPSSHQCREISSQWLHVVIPALKNSNLPELQQAGNRLTSEWTSKKVSRDAFWKQLSAKEEQERANQERIAHLQSAGEKRLQAAENFLVVDSQRHF
;
A
#
# COMPACT_ATOMS: atom_id res chain seq x y z
N MET A 1 -26.49 17.90 28.25
CA MET A 1 -25.66 16.87 28.90
C MET A 1 -25.04 16.00 27.83
N THR A 2 -23.82 16.33 27.41
CA THR A 2 -23.07 15.59 26.39
C THR A 2 -22.46 14.37 27.09
N THR A 3 -23.01 13.19 26.83
CA THR A 3 -22.41 11.94 27.28
C THR A 3 -21.04 11.81 26.62
N LEU A 4 -19.97 12.02 27.40
CA LEU A 4 -18.61 11.65 26.99
C LEU A 4 -18.63 10.16 26.69
N LYS A 5 -18.65 9.82 25.39
CA LYS A 5 -18.50 8.44 24.93
C LYS A 5 -17.15 7.95 25.43
N ARG A 6 -17.16 7.10 26.44
CA ARG A 6 -15.96 6.43 26.95
C ARG A 6 -15.29 5.75 25.77
N VAL A 7 -14.02 6.09 25.53
CA VAL A 7 -13.22 5.45 24.49
C VAL A 7 -13.12 3.97 24.86
N PRO A 8 -13.49 3.04 23.96
CA PRO A 8 -13.34 1.61 24.21
C PRO A 8 -11.91 1.26 24.61
N ASP A 9 -11.74 0.47 25.67
CA ASP A 9 -10.42 0.20 26.28
C ASP A 9 -9.43 -0.44 25.29
N TRP A 10 -9.93 -1.22 24.32
CA TRP A 10 -9.11 -1.83 23.27
C TRP A 10 -8.41 -0.83 22.35
N ARG A 11 -8.96 0.38 22.18
CA ARG A 11 -8.37 1.41 21.32
C ARG A 11 -7.04 1.89 21.85
N THR A 12 -6.89 1.94 23.17
CA THR A 12 -5.64 2.31 23.82
C THR A 12 -4.57 1.24 23.57
N GLU A 13 -4.92 -0.04 23.67
CA GLU A 13 -3.96 -1.14 23.46
C GLU A 13 -3.46 -1.25 22.01
N VAL A 14 -4.33 -0.95 21.02
CA VAL A 14 -3.91 -0.98 19.61
C VAL A 14 -3.17 0.28 19.17
N GLN A 15 -3.09 1.31 20.00
CA GLN A 15 -2.42 2.57 19.67
C GLN A 15 -0.90 2.41 19.55
N ASP A 16 -0.33 1.45 20.26
CA ASP A 16 1.11 1.15 20.24
C ASP A 16 1.49 0.18 19.10
N LEU A 17 0.50 -0.32 18.34
CA LEU A 17 0.76 -1.19 17.20
C LEU A 17 1.28 -0.40 16.00
N PRO A 18 2.12 -1.03 15.16
CA PRO A 18 2.50 -0.41 13.90
C PRO A 18 1.27 -0.10 13.06
N HIS A 19 1.24 1.10 12.48
CA HIS A 19 0.11 1.59 11.69
C HIS A 19 -1.23 1.59 12.47
N ALA A 20 -1.16 1.98 13.75
CA ALA A 20 -2.29 2.13 14.67
C ALA A 20 -3.53 2.81 14.04
N GLN A 21 -3.33 3.74 13.10
CA GLN A 21 -4.40 4.46 12.41
C GLN A 21 -5.41 3.52 11.72
N TYR A 22 -4.94 2.39 11.17
CA TYR A 22 -5.82 1.37 10.61
C TYR A 22 -6.76 0.79 11.68
N PHE A 23 -6.21 0.34 12.80
CA PHE A 23 -6.99 -0.29 13.87
C PHE A 23 -7.92 0.71 14.56
N LEU A 24 -7.47 1.96 14.74
CA LEU A 24 -8.27 3.03 15.33
C LEU A 24 -9.40 3.51 14.40
N GLY A 25 -9.24 3.32 13.08
CA GLY A 25 -10.28 3.58 12.09
C GLY A 25 -11.42 2.56 12.12
N GLU A 26 -11.20 1.39 12.70
CA GLU A 26 -12.20 0.33 12.77
C GLU A 26 -13.18 0.51 13.92
N THR A 27 -14.41 0.07 13.70
CA THR A 27 -15.47 0.15 14.71
C THR A 27 -15.29 -0.90 15.80
N ARG A 28 -14.76 -2.07 15.46
CA ARG A 28 -14.58 -3.21 16.36
C ARG A 28 -13.35 -4.04 16.00
N PRO A 29 -12.65 -4.66 16.96
CA PRO A 29 -11.50 -5.53 16.69
C PRO A 29 -11.78 -6.72 15.77
N GLN A 30 -13.02 -7.21 15.76
CA GLN A 30 -13.42 -8.34 14.92
C GLN A 30 -13.35 -8.02 13.42
N ASN A 31 -13.33 -6.74 13.04
CA ASN A 31 -13.24 -6.31 11.65
C ASN A 31 -11.80 -6.24 11.12
N PHE A 32 -10.79 -6.33 12.00
CA PHE A 32 -9.40 -6.28 11.56
C PHE A 32 -9.14 -7.34 10.47
N SER A 33 -8.45 -6.99 9.41
CA SER A 33 -8.24 -7.88 8.28
C SER A 33 -6.91 -7.56 7.64
N HIS A 34 -6.09 -8.59 7.41
CA HIS A 34 -4.80 -8.39 6.76
C HIS A 34 -4.98 -7.81 5.34
N ILE A 35 -6.00 -8.24 4.60
CA ILE A 35 -6.23 -7.72 3.23
C ILE A 35 -6.69 -6.26 3.27
N ALA A 36 -7.56 -5.89 4.21
CA ALA A 36 -7.98 -4.50 4.38
C ALA A 36 -6.81 -3.62 4.87
N PHE A 37 -5.96 -4.16 5.73
CA PHE A 37 -4.72 -3.53 6.16
C PHE A 37 -3.76 -3.26 4.99
N LEU A 38 -3.55 -4.24 4.11
CA LEU A 38 -2.76 -4.05 2.89
C LEU A 38 -3.36 -2.98 1.97
N ALA A 39 -4.69 -2.95 1.82
CA ALA A 39 -5.36 -1.93 1.03
C ALA A 39 -5.21 -0.52 1.64
N PHE A 40 -5.22 -0.42 2.98
CA PHE A 40 -4.98 0.82 3.70
C PHE A 40 -3.53 1.32 3.52
N LEU A 41 -2.55 0.41 3.61
CA LEU A 41 -1.13 0.78 3.50
C LEU A 41 -0.71 1.21 2.09
N GLN A 42 -1.40 0.72 1.05
CA GLN A 42 -1.00 0.90 -0.35
C GLN A 42 0.49 0.61 -0.57
N PRO A 43 0.98 -0.58 -0.16
CA PRO A 43 2.40 -0.88 -0.19
C PRO A 43 2.90 -1.04 -1.63
N SER A 44 4.22 -1.02 -1.78
CA SER A 44 4.85 -1.52 -3.00
C SER A 44 5.11 -3.02 -2.93
N SER A 45 5.22 -3.69 -4.09
CA SER A 45 5.47 -5.14 -4.12
C SER A 45 6.77 -5.56 -3.41
N HIS A 46 7.79 -4.68 -3.39
CA HIS A 46 9.06 -4.89 -2.71
C HIS A 46 8.92 -4.98 -1.17
N GLN A 47 7.87 -4.36 -0.60
CA GLN A 47 7.62 -4.36 0.85
C GLN A 47 6.90 -5.62 1.34
N CYS A 48 6.52 -6.54 0.43
CA CYS A 48 5.75 -7.74 0.75
C CYS A 48 6.31 -8.53 1.94
N ARG A 49 7.64 -8.77 1.96
CA ARG A 49 8.30 -9.55 3.03
C ARG A 49 8.23 -8.83 4.37
N GLU A 50 8.54 -7.54 4.39
CA GLU A 50 8.57 -6.73 5.61
C GLU A 50 7.17 -6.63 6.23
N ILE A 51 6.17 -6.25 5.44
CA ILE A 51 4.78 -6.07 5.91
C ILE A 51 4.19 -7.40 6.38
N SER A 52 4.42 -8.48 5.62
CA SER A 52 3.98 -9.83 6.01
C SER A 52 4.61 -10.26 7.33
N SER A 53 5.90 -9.98 7.51
CA SER A 53 6.64 -10.27 8.74
C SER A 53 6.09 -9.48 9.92
N GLN A 54 5.89 -8.17 9.75
CA GLN A 54 5.34 -7.30 10.79
C GLN A 54 3.93 -7.72 11.20
N TRP A 55 3.09 -8.09 10.24
CA TRP A 55 1.75 -8.59 10.54
C TRP A 55 1.79 -9.89 11.37
N LEU A 56 2.62 -10.85 10.96
CA LEU A 56 2.67 -12.18 11.58
C LEU A 56 3.39 -12.18 12.93
N HIS A 57 4.44 -11.37 13.09
CA HIS A 57 5.34 -11.43 14.24
C HIS A 57 5.17 -10.27 15.22
N VAL A 58 4.48 -9.20 14.84
CA VAL A 58 4.23 -8.05 15.72
C VAL A 58 2.75 -7.88 15.98
N VAL A 59 1.95 -7.64 14.93
CA VAL A 59 0.52 -7.32 15.08
C VAL A 59 -0.26 -8.48 15.68
N ILE A 60 -0.22 -9.66 15.05
CA ILE A 60 -0.99 -10.82 15.52
C ILE A 60 -0.61 -11.20 16.96
N PRO A 61 0.69 -11.35 17.32
CA PRO A 61 1.07 -11.69 18.68
C PRO A 61 0.65 -10.64 19.72
N ALA A 62 0.78 -9.35 19.41
CA ALA A 62 0.37 -8.30 20.32
C ALA A 62 -1.15 -8.34 20.59
N LEU A 63 -1.97 -8.58 19.56
CA LEU A 63 -3.42 -8.76 19.73
C LEU A 63 -3.74 -10.03 20.55
N LYS A 64 -3.05 -11.15 20.30
CA LYS A 64 -3.26 -12.41 21.03
C LYS A 64 -2.87 -12.35 22.50
N ASN A 65 -1.86 -11.57 22.83
CA ASN A 65 -1.33 -11.45 24.19
C ASN A 65 -1.96 -10.29 24.97
N SER A 66 -2.91 -9.56 24.37
CA SER A 66 -3.72 -8.53 25.04
C SER A 66 -4.47 -9.11 26.24
N ASN A 67 -4.76 -8.29 27.25
CA ASN A 67 -5.61 -8.67 28.38
C ASN A 67 -7.11 -8.56 28.04
N LEU A 68 -7.46 -8.02 26.88
CA LEU A 68 -8.85 -7.81 26.45
C LEU A 68 -9.33 -8.99 25.60
N PRO A 69 -10.42 -9.70 26.00
CA PRO A 69 -10.90 -10.88 25.28
C PRO A 69 -11.22 -10.62 23.81
N GLU A 70 -11.71 -9.43 23.47
CA GLU A 70 -12.03 -9.04 22.10
C GLU A 70 -10.80 -8.93 21.19
N LEU A 71 -9.67 -8.44 21.71
CA LEU A 71 -8.40 -8.37 20.98
C LEU A 71 -7.77 -9.76 20.87
N GLN A 72 -7.81 -10.57 21.94
CA GLN A 72 -7.35 -11.95 21.90
C GLN A 72 -8.09 -12.77 20.83
N GLN A 73 -9.43 -12.65 20.79
CA GLN A 73 -10.26 -13.30 19.77
C GLN A 73 -9.90 -12.82 18.36
N ALA A 74 -9.68 -11.51 18.18
CA ALA A 74 -9.25 -10.96 16.91
C ALA A 74 -7.89 -11.54 16.48
N GLY A 75 -6.89 -11.57 17.37
CA GLY A 75 -5.57 -12.15 17.10
C GLY A 75 -5.61 -13.64 16.76
N ASN A 76 -6.44 -14.41 17.49
CA ASN A 76 -6.65 -15.84 17.20
C ASN A 76 -7.28 -16.05 15.82
N ARG A 77 -8.35 -15.31 15.50
CA ARG A 77 -8.98 -15.36 14.17
C ARG A 77 -7.98 -14.97 13.08
N LEU A 78 -7.23 -13.88 13.26
CA LEU A 78 -6.24 -13.41 12.29
C LEU A 78 -5.12 -14.42 12.03
N THR A 79 -4.75 -15.21 13.05
CA THR A 79 -3.81 -16.34 12.87
C THR A 79 -4.40 -17.39 11.93
N SER A 80 -5.66 -17.77 12.13
CA SER A 80 -6.36 -18.73 11.26
C SER A 80 -6.53 -18.18 9.84
N GLU A 81 -6.89 -16.90 9.71
CA GLU A 81 -7.02 -16.22 8.42
C GLU A 81 -5.70 -16.12 7.66
N TRP A 82 -4.59 -15.90 8.38
CA TRP A 82 -3.26 -15.86 7.76
C TRP A 82 -2.95 -17.14 7.00
N THR A 83 -3.33 -18.28 7.57
CA THR A 83 -3.12 -19.60 6.99
C THR A 83 -4.15 -19.90 5.90
N SER A 84 -5.44 -19.67 6.17
CA SER A 84 -6.54 -20.04 5.26
C SER A 84 -6.66 -19.13 4.04
N LYS A 85 -6.32 -17.84 4.16
CA LYS A 85 -6.38 -16.85 3.07
C LYS A 85 -5.05 -16.66 2.33
N LYS A 86 -4.13 -17.64 2.43
CA LYS A 86 -2.84 -17.60 1.73
C LYS A 86 -3.00 -17.29 0.24
N VAL A 87 -3.93 -17.98 -0.44
CA VAL A 87 -4.17 -17.81 -1.89
C VAL A 87 -4.58 -16.36 -2.21
N SER A 88 -5.49 -15.77 -1.44
CA SER A 88 -5.92 -14.39 -1.64
C SER A 88 -4.80 -13.38 -1.38
N ARG A 89 -3.96 -13.61 -0.37
CA ARG A 89 -2.79 -12.77 -0.08
C ARG A 89 -1.75 -12.86 -1.19
N ASP A 90 -1.44 -14.07 -1.65
CA ASP A 90 -0.48 -14.27 -2.74
C ASP A 90 -1.00 -13.65 -4.04
N ALA A 91 -2.32 -13.72 -4.29
CA ALA A 91 -2.96 -13.07 -5.43
C ALA A 91 -2.85 -11.53 -5.36
N PHE A 92 -3.07 -10.94 -4.17
CA PHE A 92 -2.90 -9.49 -3.96
C PHE A 92 -1.49 -9.04 -4.35
N TRP A 93 -0.45 -9.70 -3.84
CA TRP A 93 0.93 -9.31 -4.13
C TRP A 93 1.31 -9.50 -5.59
N LYS A 94 0.84 -10.56 -6.23
CA LYS A 94 1.05 -10.78 -7.67
C LYS A 94 0.39 -9.70 -8.51
N GLN A 95 -0.86 -9.34 -8.21
CA GLN A 95 -1.57 -8.28 -8.92
C GLN A 95 -0.88 -6.93 -8.75
N LEU A 96 -0.42 -6.62 -7.54
CA LEU A 96 0.32 -5.39 -7.25
C LEU A 96 1.61 -5.33 -8.05
N SER A 97 2.43 -6.40 -8.02
CA SER A 97 3.68 -6.46 -8.78
C SER A 97 3.45 -6.29 -10.28
N ALA A 98 2.43 -6.94 -10.84
CA ALA A 98 2.10 -6.81 -12.26
C ALA A 98 1.65 -5.39 -12.63
N LYS A 99 0.86 -4.76 -11.75
CA LYS A 99 0.42 -3.37 -11.94
C LYS A 99 1.59 -2.39 -11.92
N GLU A 100 2.52 -2.54 -10.98
CA GLU A 100 3.72 -1.69 -10.89
C GLU A 100 4.62 -1.84 -12.11
N GLU A 101 4.81 -3.06 -12.60
CA GLU A 101 5.57 -3.33 -13.83
C GLU A 101 4.91 -2.69 -15.05
N GLN A 102 3.58 -2.79 -15.17
CA GLN A 102 2.82 -2.15 -16.23
C GLN A 102 2.92 -0.61 -16.16
N GLU A 103 2.84 -0.03 -14.97
CA GLU A 103 2.98 1.42 -14.77
C GLU A 103 4.38 1.90 -15.16
N ARG A 104 5.43 1.15 -14.79
CA ARG A 104 6.81 1.46 -15.18
C ARG A 104 7.00 1.40 -16.69
N ALA A 105 6.55 0.34 -17.34
CA ALA A 105 6.62 0.20 -18.81
C ALA A 105 5.86 1.33 -19.53
N ASN A 106 4.72 1.76 -18.98
CA ASN A 106 3.96 2.89 -19.53
C ASN A 106 4.72 4.23 -19.37
N GLN A 107 5.33 4.46 -18.21
CA GLN A 107 6.15 5.65 -17.96
C GLN A 107 7.35 5.70 -18.91
N GLU A 108 8.06 4.58 -19.09
CA GLU A 108 9.18 4.47 -20.03
C GLU A 108 8.74 4.75 -21.47
N ARG A 109 7.59 4.23 -21.88
CA ARG A 109 7.00 4.51 -23.20
C ARG A 109 6.69 6.00 -23.38
N ILE A 110 6.09 6.66 -22.39
CA ILE A 110 5.78 8.09 -22.45
C ILE A 110 7.07 8.91 -22.54
N ALA A 111 8.06 8.61 -21.70
CA ALA A 111 9.36 9.29 -21.72
C ALA A 111 10.07 9.13 -23.08
N HIS A 112 10.03 7.94 -23.67
CA HIS A 112 10.59 7.70 -25.00
C HIS A 112 9.88 8.53 -26.08
N LEU A 113 8.54 8.60 -26.05
CA LEU A 113 7.77 9.41 -26.99
C LEU A 113 8.05 10.90 -26.84
N GLN A 114 8.16 11.40 -25.61
CA GLN A 114 8.52 12.79 -25.33
C GLN A 114 9.92 13.13 -25.88
N SER A 115 10.93 12.32 -25.56
CA SER A 115 12.29 12.52 -26.07
C SER A 115 12.35 12.47 -27.60
N ALA A 116 11.61 11.55 -28.24
CA ALA A 116 11.53 11.48 -29.68
C ALA A 116 10.86 12.73 -30.29
N GLY A 117 9.83 13.27 -29.64
CA GLY A 117 9.18 14.51 -30.03
C GLY A 117 10.11 15.73 -29.93
N GLU A 118 10.81 15.87 -28.81
CA GLU A 118 11.80 16.93 -28.59
C GLU A 118 12.91 16.92 -29.64
N LYS A 119 13.47 15.74 -29.95
CA LYS A 119 14.49 15.59 -31.00
C LYS A 119 13.98 16.06 -32.37
N ARG A 120 12.71 15.79 -32.69
CA ARG A 120 12.09 16.23 -33.96
C ARG A 120 11.89 17.74 -33.99
N LEU A 121 11.44 18.34 -32.88
CA LEU A 121 11.30 19.80 -32.77
C LEU A 121 12.65 20.49 -32.93
N GLN A 122 13.68 20.02 -32.22
CA GLN A 122 15.02 20.58 -32.32
C GLN A 122 15.61 20.45 -33.74
N ALA A 123 15.36 19.33 -34.43
CA ALA A 123 15.78 19.16 -35.82
C ALA A 123 15.07 20.15 -36.76
N ALA A 124 13.77 20.41 -36.54
CA ALA A 124 13.00 21.37 -37.33
C ALA A 124 13.46 22.82 -37.07
N GLU A 125 13.72 23.19 -35.82
CA GLU A 125 14.27 24.50 -35.45
C GLU A 125 15.64 24.73 -36.09
N ASN A 126 16.53 23.73 -36.01
CA ASN A 126 17.84 23.80 -36.65
C ASN A 126 17.73 23.93 -38.18
N PHE A 127 16.80 23.21 -38.81
CA PHE A 127 16.54 23.32 -40.24
C PHE A 127 16.11 24.74 -40.61
N LEU A 128 15.14 25.32 -39.88
CA LEU A 128 14.67 26.68 -40.12
C LEU A 128 15.78 27.73 -39.96
N VAL A 129 16.64 27.58 -38.96
CA VAL A 129 17.79 28.48 -38.75
C VAL A 129 18.79 28.39 -39.91
N VAL A 130 19.13 27.17 -40.34
CA VAL A 130 20.06 26.95 -41.46
C VAL A 130 19.49 27.48 -42.78
N ASP A 131 18.20 27.26 -43.03
CA ASP A 131 17.52 27.75 -44.24
C ASP A 131 17.46 29.29 -44.27
N SER A 132 17.14 29.90 -43.12
CA SER A 132 17.13 31.36 -42.97
C SER A 132 18.51 32.00 -43.22
N GLN A 133 19.60 31.31 -42.91
CA GLN A 133 20.97 31.79 -43.16
C GLN A 133 21.42 31.64 -44.63
N ARG A 134 20.78 30.79 -45.43
CA ARG A 134 21.12 30.60 -46.86
C ARG A 134 20.46 31.62 -47.78
N HIS A 135 19.47 32.35 -47.28
CA HIS A 135 18.69 33.33 -48.03
C HIS A 135 19.13 34.79 -47.78
N PHE A 136 20.26 35.00 -47.10
CA PHE A 136 20.99 36.27 -47.01
C PHE A 136 22.35 36.16 -47.71
#